data_AF-A0A1I5VYA3-F1
#
_entry.id   AF-A0A1I5VYA3-F1
#
_cell.length_a   1.000
_cell.length_b   1.000
_cell.length_c   1.000
_cell.angle_alpha   90.00
_cell.angle_beta   90.00
_cell.angle_gamma   90.00
#
_symmetry.space_group_name_H-M   'P 1'
#
loop_
_entity.id
_entity.type
_entity.pdbx_description
1 polymer ?
#
loop_
_entity_poly.entity_id
_entity_poly.type
_entity_poly.pdbx_seq_one_letter_code
_entity_poly.pdbx_strand_id
1 'polypeptide(L)'
;MSIHLWYSSGVNISIVNQKISFMDKLEIKGMWNEWKGKLKQAFGDLTDDDLKHEEGKDDELWGRIQQKTGKTRDELVKWLKGETN
;
A
#
# COMPACT_ATOMS: atom_id res chain seq x y z
N MET A 1 28.26 -20.62 -42.66
CA MET A 1 27.21 -19.62 -42.95
C MET A 1 26.36 -19.48 -41.69
N SER A 2 26.34 -18.28 -41.11
CA SER A 2 25.66 -17.78 -39.90
C SER A 2 24.16 -18.14 -39.86
N ILE A 3 23.35 -18.14 -38.78
CA ILE A 3 23.16 -17.47 -37.47
C ILE A 3 22.00 -18.30 -36.81
N HIS A 4 21.76 -18.45 -35.49
CA HIS A 4 21.05 -17.49 -34.62
C HIS A 4 20.77 -18.14 -33.24
N LEU A 5 21.20 -17.45 -32.18
CA LEU A 5 20.63 -17.32 -30.82
C LEU A 5 20.55 -18.48 -29.80
N TRP A 6 21.17 -18.20 -28.66
CA TRP A 6 21.21 -18.88 -27.38
C TRP A 6 19.93 -18.55 -26.58
N TYR A 7 19.00 -19.49 -26.41
CA TYR A 7 17.82 -19.26 -25.58
C TYR A 7 18.07 -19.70 -24.14
N SER A 8 18.41 -18.70 -23.33
CA SER A 8 17.82 -18.46 -22.01
C SER A 8 18.08 -19.50 -20.91
N SER A 9 19.21 -19.29 -20.23
CA SER A 9 19.46 -19.80 -18.88
C SER A 9 18.30 -19.41 -17.94
N GLY A 10 17.80 -20.38 -17.19
CA GLY A 10 16.65 -20.26 -16.31
C GLY A 10 16.74 -19.14 -15.28
N VAL A 11 16.14 -17.99 -15.60
CA VAL A 11 15.66 -17.04 -14.60
C VAL A 11 14.26 -17.49 -14.21
N ASN A 12 14.16 -18.12 -13.04
CA ASN A 12 12.88 -18.47 -12.45
C ASN A 12 12.18 -17.16 -11.99
N ILE A 13 11.23 -16.68 -12.79
CA ILE A 13 10.55 -15.39 -12.59
C ILE A 13 9.64 -15.37 -11.34
N SER A 14 9.50 -16.49 -10.61
CA SER A 14 8.56 -16.63 -9.49
C SER A 14 9.01 -15.96 -8.18
N ILE A 15 10.25 -15.47 -8.07
CA ILE A 15 10.78 -14.89 -6.81
C ILE A 15 10.42 -13.40 -6.63
N VAL A 16 9.96 -12.69 -7.67
CA VAL A 16 9.72 -11.24 -7.58
C VAL A 16 8.43 -10.89 -6.83
N ASN A 17 7.42 -11.77 -6.79
CA ASN A 17 6.11 -11.44 -6.22
C ASN A 17 5.95 -11.64 -4.70
N GLN A 18 6.91 -12.28 -4.01
CA GLN A 18 6.77 -12.56 -2.56
C GLN A 18 7.41 -11.50 -1.66
N LYS A 19 8.35 -10.69 -2.18
CA LYS A 19 9.09 -9.68 -1.39
C LYS A 19 8.29 -8.40 -1.12
N ILE A 20 7.16 -8.22 -1.82
CA ILE A 20 6.37 -6.97 -1.82
C ILE A 20 5.52 -6.80 -0.54
N SER A 21 5.10 -7.87 0.14
CA SER A 21 4.13 -7.74 1.25
C SER A 21 4.72 -7.35 2.62
N PHE A 22 6.02 -7.60 2.88
CA PHE A 22 6.59 -7.36 4.22
C PHE A 22 7.24 -5.97 4.36
N MET A 23 7.74 -5.41 3.25
CA MET A 23 8.33 -4.06 3.24
C MET A 23 7.26 -2.97 3.43
N ASP A 24 6.07 -3.19 2.87
CA ASP A 24 4.92 -2.27 2.89
C ASP A 24 4.55 -1.84 4.31
N LYS A 25 4.41 -2.78 5.27
CA LYS A 25 4.01 -2.46 6.65
C LYS A 25 4.97 -1.53 7.38
N LEU A 26 6.28 -1.65 7.15
CA LEU A 26 7.27 -0.82 7.83
C LEU A 26 7.29 0.61 7.25
N GLU A 27 7.10 0.74 5.93
CA GLU A 27 7.02 2.03 5.26
C GLU A 27 5.71 2.77 5.63
N ILE A 28 4.60 2.06 5.76
CA ILE A 28 3.30 2.61 6.19
C ILE A 28 3.42 3.37 7.51
N LYS A 29 4.11 2.81 8.52
CA LYS A 29 4.21 3.43 9.85
C LYS A 29 4.98 4.75 9.80
N GLY A 30 6.02 4.83 8.97
CA GLY A 30 6.79 6.07 8.77
C GLY A 30 6.01 7.13 7.97
N MET A 31 5.23 6.70 6.97
CA MET A 31 4.47 7.59 6.08
C MET A 31 3.06 7.92 6.58
N TRP A 32 2.60 7.31 7.68
CA TRP A 32 1.24 7.47 8.20
C TRP A 32 0.82 8.93 8.37
N ASN A 33 1.74 9.78 8.84
CA ASN A 33 1.45 11.20 9.06
C ASN A 33 1.19 11.99 7.77
N GLU A 34 1.79 11.59 6.64
CA GLU A 34 1.49 12.16 5.33
C GLU A 34 0.18 11.58 4.78
N TRP A 35 0.02 10.27 4.94
CA TRP A 35 -1.14 9.55 4.44
C TRP A 35 -2.44 9.98 5.09
N LYS A 36 -2.46 10.24 6.40
CA LYS A 36 -3.63 10.82 7.06
C LYS A 36 -4.01 12.17 6.46
N GLY A 37 -3.02 12.99 6.08
CA GLY A 37 -3.27 14.29 5.44
C GLY A 37 -3.99 14.11 4.10
N LYS A 38 -3.44 13.23 3.26
CA LYS A 38 -4.05 12.85 1.97
C LYS A 38 -5.45 12.26 2.12
N LEU A 39 -5.63 11.34 3.07
CA LEU A 39 -6.92 10.72 3.38
C LEU A 39 -7.94 11.77 3.82
N LYS A 40 -7.59 12.66 4.74
CA LYS A 40 -8.46 13.74 5.21
C LYS A 40 -8.83 14.73 4.10
N GLN A 41 -7.89 15.01 3.18
CA GLN A 41 -8.14 15.91 2.05
C GLN A 41 -9.03 15.26 0.98
N ALA A 42 -8.83 13.97 0.68
CA ALA A 42 -9.62 13.26 -0.33
C ALA A 42 -10.98 12.81 0.19
N PHE A 43 -11.05 12.41 1.45
CA PHE A 43 -12.25 11.93 2.13
C PHE A 43 -12.60 12.89 3.26
N GLY A 44 -13.41 13.91 2.96
CA GLY A 44 -13.89 14.89 3.94
C GLY A 44 -14.75 14.29 5.07
N ASP A 45 -15.12 13.01 4.96
CA ASP A 45 -15.83 12.23 5.98
C ASP A 45 -14.93 11.70 7.10
N LEU A 46 -13.60 11.71 6.87
CA LEU A 46 -12.59 11.30 7.85
C LEU A 46 -12.19 12.49 8.72
N THR A 47 -12.32 12.32 10.04
CA THR A 47 -11.86 13.34 10.99
C THR A 47 -10.42 13.08 11.45
N ASP A 48 -9.82 14.07 12.09
CA ASP A 48 -8.47 13.92 12.68
C ASP A 48 -8.44 12.81 13.73
N ASP A 49 -9.55 12.63 14.45
CA ASP A 49 -9.71 11.60 15.48
C ASP A 49 -9.83 10.20 14.86
N ASP A 50 -10.53 10.07 13.72
CA ASP A 50 -10.63 8.81 12.96
C ASP A 50 -9.31 8.39 12.32
N LEU A 51 -8.38 9.32 12.12
CA LEU A 51 -7.07 9.09 11.51
C LEU A 51 -5.93 9.03 12.53
N LYS A 52 -6.27 9.16 13.81
CA LYS A 52 -5.34 9.16 14.92
C LYS A 52 -4.85 7.73 15.16
N HIS A 53 -3.59 7.49 14.81
CA HIS A 53 -2.94 6.24 15.16
C HIS A 53 -2.66 6.21 16.67
N GLU A 54 -3.20 5.20 17.33
CA GLU A 54 -2.83 4.81 18.69
C GLU A 54 -2.11 3.47 18.62
N GLU A 55 -0.98 3.35 19.32
CA GLU A 55 -0.19 2.11 19.32
C GLU A 55 -1.04 0.94 19.83
N GLY A 56 -1.14 -0.12 19.02
CA GLY A 56 -1.97 -1.30 19.33
C GLY A 56 -3.44 -1.20 18.87
N LYS A 57 -3.86 -0.08 18.27
CA LYS A 57 -5.20 0.08 17.66
C LYS A 57 -5.15 0.22 16.13
N ASP A 58 -4.08 -0.23 15.50
CA ASP A 58 -3.93 -0.20 14.04
C ASP A 58 -5.11 -0.85 13.31
N ASP A 59 -5.54 -2.04 13.74
CA ASP A 59 -6.67 -2.74 13.12
C ASP A 59 -8.00 -1.97 13.24
N GLU A 60 -8.24 -1.33 14.39
CA GLU A 60 -9.45 -0.52 14.61
C GLU A 60 -9.43 0.74 13.74
N LEU A 61 -8.28 1.42 13.69
CA LEU A 61 -8.04 2.58 12.84
C LEU A 61 -8.35 2.26 11.38
N TRP A 62 -7.76 1.19 10.85
CA TRP A 62 -8.01 0.75 9.49
C TRP A 62 -9.47 0.37 9.27
N GLY A 63 -10.12 -0.29 10.24
CA GLY A 63 -11.53 -0.62 10.18
C GLY A 63 -12.42 0.62 10.02
N ARG A 64 -12.21 1.65 10.84
CA ARG A 64 -12.96 2.92 10.75
C ARG A 64 -12.78 3.60 9.40
N ILE A 65 -11.53 3.68 8.92
CA ILE A 65 -11.22 4.30 7.63
C ILE A 65 -11.89 3.52 6.49
N GLN A 66 -11.87 2.19 6.52
CA GLN A 66 -12.56 1.38 5.51
C GLN A 66 -14.07 1.61 5.53
N GLN A 67 -14.69 1.69 6.72
CA GLN A 67 -16.13 1.97 6.85
C GLN A 67 -16.50 3.36 6.30
N LYS A 68 -15.66 4.36 6.56
CA LYS A 68 -15.88 5.76 6.14
C LYS A 68 -15.61 6.00 4.66
N THR A 69 -14.52 5.44 4.14
CA THR A 69 -14.12 5.60 2.74
C THR A 69 -14.83 4.62 1.80
N GLY A 70 -15.38 3.52 2.34
CA GLY A 70 -15.92 2.40 1.57
C GLY A 70 -14.87 1.63 0.79
N LYS A 71 -13.58 1.91 0.99
CA LYS A 71 -12.46 1.29 0.27
C LYS A 71 -11.72 0.31 1.15
N THR A 72 -11.12 -0.69 0.52
CA THR A 72 -10.26 -1.63 1.24
C THR A 72 -8.93 -0.97 1.63
N ARG A 73 -8.26 -1.51 2.66
CA ARG A 73 -6.92 -1.04 3.06
C ARG A 73 -5.96 -1.05 1.87
N ASP A 74 -5.99 -2.11 1.05
CA ASP A 74 -5.12 -2.27 -0.11
C ASP A 74 -5.33 -1.16 -1.15
N GLU A 75 -6.59 -0.83 -1.48
CA GLU A 75 -6.90 0.28 -2.37
C GLU A 75 -6.40 1.62 -1.84
N LEU A 76 -6.59 1.87 -0.54
CA LEU A 76 -6.12 3.11 0.09
C LEU A 76 -4.60 3.18 0.06
N VAL A 77 -3.91 2.08 0.39
CA VAL A 77 -2.44 2.00 0.34
C VAL A 77 -1.91 2.25 -1.07
N LYS A 78 -2.48 1.61 -2.09
CA LYS A 78 -2.11 1.83 -3.50
C LYS A 78 -2.33 3.27 -3.93
N TRP A 79 -3.48 3.83 -3.57
CA TRP A 79 -3.80 5.24 -3.85
C TRP A 79 -2.81 6.19 -3.16
N LEU A 80 -2.46 5.92 -1.90
CA LEU A 80 -1.52 6.72 -1.10
C LEU A 80 -0.09 6.66 -1.61
N LYS A 81 0.31 5.50 -2.15
CA LYS A 81 1.58 5.30 -2.85
C LYS A 81 1.66 5.98 -4.21
N GLY A 82 0.53 6.49 -4.72
CA GLY A 82 0.47 7.08 -6.05
C GLY A 82 0.59 6.05 -7.17
N GLU A 83 0.38 4.76 -6.88
CA GLU A 83 0.24 3.70 -7.88
C GLU A 83 -1.14 3.81 -8.53
N THR A 84 -1.34 4.86 -9.33
CA THR A 84 -2.46 5.00 -10.24
C THR A 84 -1.92 4.71 -11.64
N ASN A 85 -2.46 3.68 -12.30
CA ASN A 85 -2.11 3.32 -13.69
C ASN A 85 -2.23 4.51 -14.64
#